data_AF-A0A401QJN6-F1
#
_entry.id   AF-A0A401QJN6-F1
#
_cell.length_a   1.000
_cell.length_b   1.000
_cell.length_c   1.000
_cell.angle_alpha   90.00
_cell.angle_beta   90.00
_cell.angle_gamma   90.00
#
_symmetry.space_group_name_H-M   'P 1'
#
loop_
_entity.id
_entity.type
_entity.pdbx_description
1 polymer ?
#
loop_
_entity_poly.entity_id
_entity_poly.type
_entity_poly.pdbx_seq_one_letter_code
_entity_poly.pdbx_strand_id
1 'polypeptide(L)'
;VLLLSMKDMNIAKLTSIDLPLFNAIVQDLFPGVETPVLDYGKLKEAIETALGELGYIVTEFTMTKVIQLHETKSSRHSVMIVGKTGSGKTVAWRTLQAALSALHKSGDINYNLVKVSERAAGPRKPPCLFQQRFFFS
;
A
#
# COMPACT_ATOMS: atom_id res chain seq x y z
N VAL A 1 21.21 8.79 -8.28
CA VAL A 1 20.16 8.33 -9.22
C VAL A 1 20.16 6.81 -9.38
N LEU A 2 21.27 6.18 -9.79
CA LEU A 2 21.36 4.70 -9.93
C LEU A 2 21.02 3.91 -8.65
N LEU A 3 21.59 4.29 -7.49
CA LEU A 3 21.32 3.61 -6.21
C LEU A 3 19.83 3.69 -5.82
N LEU A 4 19.20 4.84 -6.07
CA LEU A 4 17.78 5.07 -5.78
C LEU A 4 16.90 4.16 -6.66
N SER A 5 17.20 4.08 -7.95
CA SER A 5 16.47 3.23 -8.90
C SER A 5 16.61 1.74 -8.59
N MET A 6 17.81 1.28 -8.20
CA MET A 6 18.00 -0.12 -7.78
C MET A 6 17.29 -0.42 -6.45
N LYS A 7 17.33 0.53 -5.50
CA LYS A 7 16.63 0.42 -4.22
C LYS A 7 15.11 0.34 -4.41
N ASP A 8 14.51 1.19 -5.24
CA ASP A 8 13.06 1.21 -5.48
C ASP A 8 12.55 -0.07 -6.16
N MET A 9 13.31 -0.65 -7.09
CA MET A 9 12.97 -1.92 -7.73
C MET A 9 13.07 -3.12 -6.77
N ASN A 10 13.95 -3.02 -5.76
CA ASN A 10 14.25 -4.11 -4.84
C ASN A 10 13.45 -4.04 -3.54
N ILE A 11 13.15 -2.86 -2.99
CA ILE A 11 12.34 -2.71 -1.76
C ILE A 11 10.99 -3.41 -1.89
N ALA A 12 10.32 -3.28 -3.03
CA ALA A 12 9.01 -3.89 -3.27
C ALA A 12 9.05 -5.43 -3.37
N LYS A 13 10.24 -6.04 -3.45
CA LYS A 13 10.45 -7.49 -3.61
C LYS A 13 11.22 -8.13 -2.44
N LEU A 14 11.90 -7.33 -1.62
CA LEU A 14 12.64 -7.80 -0.46
C LEU A 14 11.67 -8.11 0.68
N THR A 15 11.79 -9.30 1.29
CA THR A 15 11.02 -9.62 2.49
C THR A 15 11.59 -8.87 3.70
N SER A 16 10.84 -8.77 4.80
CA SER A 16 11.25 -8.08 6.04
C SER A 16 12.60 -8.57 6.60
N ILE A 17 12.97 -9.81 6.26
CA ILE A 17 14.22 -10.48 6.65
C ILE A 17 15.38 -10.02 5.74
N ASP A 18 15.12 -9.75 4.46
CA ASP A 18 16.13 -9.39 3.47
C ASP A 18 16.48 -7.89 3.49
N LEU A 19 15.57 -7.05 4.00
CA LEU A 19 15.76 -5.60 4.15
C LEU A 19 17.01 -5.21 4.96
N PRO A 20 17.22 -5.74 6.19
CA PRO A 20 18.40 -5.41 6.98
C PRO A 20 19.69 -5.92 6.35
N LEU A 21 19.67 -7.09 5.69
CA LEU A 21 20.84 -7.64 5.00
C LEU A 21 21.21 -6.79 3.78
N PHE A 22 20.23 -6.37 2.99
CA PHE A 22 20.44 -5.48 1.85
C PHE A 22 21.01 -4.13 2.29
N ASN A 23 20.49 -3.54 3.38
CA ASN A 23 21.00 -2.29 3.92
C ASN A 23 22.45 -2.41 4.42
N ALA A 24 22.83 -3.54 5.04
CA ALA A 24 24.20 -3.80 5.47
C ALA A 24 25.17 -3.89 4.28
N ILE A 25 24.80 -4.60 3.21
CA ILE A 25 25.60 -4.70 1.98
C ILE A 25 25.73 -3.34 1.28
N VAL A 26 24.64 -2.55 1.25
CA VAL A 26 24.66 -1.22 0.63
C VAL A 26 25.53 -0.24 1.42
N GLN A 27 25.51 -0.30 2.75
CA GLN A 27 26.38 0.52 3.60
C GLN A 27 27.86 0.18 3.43
N ASP A 28 28.19 -1.10 3.19
CA ASP A 28 29.56 -1.56 2.93
C ASP A 28 30.08 -1.12 1.55
N LEU A 29 29.22 -1.18 0.52
CA LEU A 29 29.59 -0.80 -0.85
C LEU A 29 29.56 0.71 -1.12
N PHE A 30 28.74 1.47 -0.39
CA PHE A 30 28.57 2.92 -0.57
C PHE A 30 28.58 3.67 0.78
N PRO A 31 29.73 3.75 1.46
CA PRO A 31 29.85 4.49 2.71
C PRO A 31 29.55 5.98 2.49
N GLY A 32 28.60 6.53 3.25
CA GLY A 32 28.18 7.94 3.16
C GLY A 32 26.90 8.22 2.38
N VAL A 33 26.23 7.19 1.84
CA VAL A 33 24.88 7.36 1.27
C VAL A 33 23.84 7.11 2.34
N GLU A 34 23.23 8.17 2.87
CA GLU A 34 22.06 8.06 3.73
C GLU A 34 20.89 7.50 2.94
N THR A 35 20.41 6.33 3.35
CA THR A 35 19.24 5.71 2.76
C THR A 35 18.01 6.52 3.17
N PRO A 36 17.22 7.07 2.23
CA PRO A 36 15.98 7.75 2.61
C PRO A 36 15.08 6.70 3.28
N VAL A 37 14.72 6.99 4.53
CA VAL A 37 13.69 6.25 5.26
C VAL A 37 12.37 6.62 4.59
N LEU A 38 11.64 5.62 4.11
CA LEU A 38 10.33 5.85 3.53
C LEU A 38 9.38 6.27 4.66
N ASP A 39 9.22 7.57 4.84
CA ASP A 39 8.36 8.09 5.89
C ASP A 39 6.90 8.00 5.45
N TYR A 40 6.21 7.00 6.01
CA TYR A 40 4.76 6.85 5.87
C TYR A 40 3.98 7.73 6.85
N GLY A 41 4.60 8.65 7.60
CA GLY A 41 3.97 9.44 8.67
C GLY A 41 2.63 10.05 8.25
N LYS A 42 2.62 10.82 7.15
CA LYS A 42 1.38 11.42 6.60
C LYS A 42 0.32 10.38 6.24
N LEU A 43 0.73 9.26 5.65
CA LEU A 43 -0.20 8.19 5.27
C LEU A 43 -0.76 7.49 6.50
N LYS A 44 0.05 7.26 7.54
CA LYS A 44 -0.36 6.66 8.81
C LYS A 44 -1.39 7.55 9.50
N GLU A 45 -1.13 8.85 9.63
CA GLU A 45 -2.06 9.80 10.23
C GLU A 45 -3.40 9.85 9.48
N ALA A 46 -3.35 9.85 8.14
CA ALA A 46 -4.56 9.80 7.31
C ALA A 46 -5.33 8.47 7.47
N ILE A 47 -4.64 7.34 7.65
CA ILE A 47 -5.26 6.05 7.91
C ILE A 47 -5.92 6.03 9.30
N GLU A 48 -5.26 6.55 10.34
CA GLU A 48 -5.82 6.64 11.69
C GLU A 48 -7.09 7.48 11.71
N THR A 49 -7.03 8.65 11.07
CA THR A 49 -8.18 9.55 10.94
C THR A 49 -9.33 8.86 10.19
N ALA A 50 -9.04 8.22 9.06
CA ALA A 50 -10.03 7.50 8.27
C ALA A 50 -10.66 6.31 9.03
N LEU A 51 -9.88 5.58 9.82
CA LEU A 51 -10.41 4.51 10.68
C LEU A 51 -11.37 5.06 11.74
N GLY A 52 -11.01 6.18 12.37
CA GLY A 52 -11.86 6.87 13.33
C GLY A 52 -13.17 7.37 12.71
N GLU A 53 -13.11 8.00 11.54
CA GLU A 53 -14.30 8.48 10.81
C GLU A 53 -15.24 7.35 10.37
N LEU A 54 -14.68 6.18 10.04
CA LEU A 54 -15.44 4.99 9.68
C LEU A 54 -15.97 4.20 10.90
N GLY A 55 -15.64 4.63 12.12
CA GLY A 55 -16.06 3.98 13.37
C GLY A 55 -15.32 2.68 13.69
N TYR A 56 -14.12 2.48 13.14
CA TYR A 56 -13.29 1.31 13.41
C TYR A 56 -12.24 1.58 14.48
N ILE A 57 -11.86 0.53 15.22
CA ILE A 57 -10.79 0.60 16.20
C ILE A 57 -9.45 0.61 15.46
N VAL A 58 -8.61 1.60 15.77
CA VAL A 58 -7.23 1.65 15.30
C VAL A 58 -6.47 0.53 15.99
N THR A 59 -6.00 -0.43 15.21
CA THR A 59 -5.16 -1.53 15.68
C THR A 59 -3.96 -1.65 14.75
N GLU A 60 -2.80 -1.99 15.29
CA GLU A 60 -1.57 -2.17 14.52
C GLU A 60 -1.75 -3.17 13.36
N PHE A 61 -2.56 -4.21 13.58
CA PHE A 61 -2.93 -5.18 12.53
C PHE A 61 -3.62 -4.50 11.33
N THR A 62 -4.65 -3.68 11.58
CA THR A 62 -5.39 -2.96 10.54
C THR A 62 -4.49 -1.95 9.84
N MET A 63 -3.69 -1.20 10.61
CA MET A 63 -2.72 -0.23 10.08
C MET A 63 -1.75 -0.90 9.11
N THR A 64 -1.11 -1.98 9.55
CA THR A 64 -0.12 -2.73 8.76
C THR A 64 -0.75 -3.27 7.48
N LYS A 65 -1.98 -3.79 7.54
CA LYS A 65 -2.69 -4.30 6.37
C LYS A 65 -3.03 -3.21 5.35
N VAL A 66 -3.39 -2.02 5.80
CA VAL A 66 -3.68 -0.89 4.91
C VAL A 66 -2.39 -0.37 4.24
N ILE A 67 -1.28 -0.30 4.98
CA ILE A 67 0.03 0.08 4.43
C ILE A 67 0.51 -0.96 3.40
N GLN A 68 0.45 -2.26 3.73
CA GLN A 68 0.78 -3.34 2.78
C GLN A 68 -0.05 -3.24 1.50
N LEU A 69 -1.34 -2.89 1.64
CA LEU A 69 -2.23 -2.70 0.50
C LEU A 69 -1.81 -1.50 -0.37
N HIS A 70 -1.42 -0.40 0.25
CA HIS A 70 -0.90 0.79 -0.43
C HIS A 70 0.38 0.48 -1.23
N GLU A 71 1.36 -0.17 -0.59
CA GLU A 71 2.62 -0.55 -1.24
C GLU A 71 2.37 -1.45 -2.45
N THR A 72 1.55 -2.49 -2.28
CA THR A 72 1.18 -3.41 -3.36
C THR A 72 0.46 -2.67 -4.50
N LYS A 73 -0.39 -1.70 -4.15
CA LYS A 73 -1.15 -0.87 -5.10
C LYS A 73 -0.31 0.17 -5.83
N SER A 74 0.79 0.61 -5.23
CA SER A 74 1.77 1.52 -5.84
C SER A 74 2.68 0.77 -6.81
N SER A 75 3.13 -0.44 -6.42
CA SER A 75 4.00 -1.28 -7.24
C SER A 75 3.32 -1.84 -8.50
N ARG A 76 2.00 -2.09 -8.46
CA ARG A 76 1.28 -2.79 -9.53
C ARG A 76 -0.07 -2.16 -9.86
N HIS A 77 -0.51 -2.31 -11.11
CA HIS A 77 -1.80 -1.78 -11.56
C HIS A 77 -3.02 -2.52 -10.99
N SER A 78 -2.85 -3.79 -10.61
CA SER A 78 -3.90 -4.65 -10.05
C SER A 78 -3.41 -5.33 -8.77
N VAL A 79 -4.34 -5.49 -7.83
CA VAL A 79 -4.07 -6.12 -6.53
C VAL A 79 -5.25 -7.01 -6.17
N MET A 80 -5.00 -8.17 -5.57
CA MET A 80 -6.04 -9.07 -5.08
C MET A 80 -5.94 -9.13 -3.55
N ILE A 81 -7.06 -8.99 -2.86
CA ILE A 81 -7.09 -9.10 -1.39
C ILE A 81 -7.77 -10.44 -1.05
N VAL A 82 -6.97 -11.39 -0.59
CA VAL A 82 -7.42 -12.76 -0.29
C VAL A 82 -7.39 -13.01 1.22
N GLY A 83 -8.38 -13.71 1.74
CA GLY A 83 -8.42 -14.13 3.15
C GLY A 83 -9.77 -14.74 3.54
N LYS A 84 -9.91 -15.21 4.77
CA LYS A 84 -11.18 -15.76 5.30
C LYS A 84 -12.30 -14.71 5.38
N THR A 85 -13.56 -15.10 5.30
CA THR A 85 -14.69 -14.17 5.52
C THR A 85 -14.58 -13.52 6.90
N GLY A 86 -14.96 -12.24 7.01
CA GLY A 86 -14.84 -11.48 8.26
C GLY A 86 -13.43 -10.96 8.60
N SER A 87 -12.40 -11.22 7.79
CA SER A 87 -11.01 -10.82 8.09
C SER A 87 -10.67 -9.33 7.87
N GLY A 88 -11.66 -8.43 7.92
CA GLY A 88 -11.43 -6.97 7.75
C GLY A 88 -11.00 -6.55 6.33
N LYS A 89 -11.14 -7.43 5.34
CA LYS A 89 -10.79 -7.15 3.93
C LYS A 89 -11.48 -5.88 3.39
N THR A 90 -12.79 -5.79 3.60
CA THR A 90 -13.58 -4.64 3.17
C THR A 90 -13.18 -3.36 3.87
N VAL A 91 -12.83 -3.47 5.15
CA VAL A 91 -12.35 -2.35 5.97
C VAL A 91 -11.03 -1.83 5.43
N ALA A 92 -10.08 -2.71 5.10
CA ALA A 92 -8.75 -2.32 4.65
C ALA A 92 -8.76 -1.47 3.37
N TRP A 93 -9.49 -1.89 2.33
CA TRP A 93 -9.54 -1.12 1.07
C TRP A 93 -10.37 0.16 1.17
N ARG A 94 -11.47 0.15 1.96
CA ARG A 94 -12.28 1.36 2.21
C ARG A 94 -11.49 2.41 2.98
N THR A 95 -10.75 1.97 4.00
CA THR A 95 -9.86 2.84 4.77
C THR A 95 -8.77 3.44 3.87
N LEU A 96 -8.12 2.61 3.04
CA LEU A 96 -7.12 3.08 2.08
C LEU A 96 -7.70 4.13 1.12
N GLN A 97 -8.91 3.90 0.62
CA GLN A 97 -9.60 4.83 -0.27
C GLN A 97 -9.87 6.17 0.43
N ALA A 98 -10.40 6.14 1.65
CA ALA A 98 -10.69 7.33 2.44
C ALA A 98 -9.41 8.12 2.75
N ALA A 99 -8.34 7.44 3.20
CA ALA A 99 -7.05 8.05 3.48
C ALA A 99 -6.44 8.72 2.24
N LEU A 100 -6.41 8.04 1.09
CA LEU A 100 -5.89 8.62 -0.17
C LEU A 100 -6.75 9.81 -0.65
N SER A 101 -8.06 9.75 -0.44
CA SER A 101 -8.96 10.84 -0.80
C SER A 101 -8.77 12.06 0.11
N ALA A 102 -8.52 11.84 1.40
CA ALA A 102 -8.20 12.89 2.36
C ALA A 102 -6.85 13.56 2.01
N LEU A 103 -5.81 12.78 1.77
CA LEU A 103 -4.48 13.29 1.38
C LEU A 103 -4.53 14.10 0.08
N HIS A 104 -5.32 13.65 -0.90
CA HIS A 104 -5.51 14.40 -2.14
C HIS A 104 -6.20 15.75 -1.90
N LYS A 105 -7.21 15.80 -1.01
CA LYS A 105 -7.88 17.06 -0.63
C LYS A 105 -6.95 18.00 0.14
N SER A 106 -6.03 17.45 0.92
CA SER A 106 -5.01 18.21 1.65
C SER A 106 -3.90 18.80 0.74
N GLY A 107 -3.93 18.53 -0.57
CA GLY A 107 -3.03 19.14 -1.56
C GLY A 107 -1.72 18.37 -1.80
N ASP A 108 -1.57 17.16 -1.26
CA ASP A 108 -0.38 16.34 -1.52
C ASP A 108 -0.45 15.72 -2.93
N ILE A 109 0.31 16.29 -3.87
CA ILE A 109 0.41 15.85 -5.29
C ILE A 109 0.88 14.41 -5.48
N ASN A 110 1.47 13.79 -4.45
CA ASN A 110 1.96 12.42 -4.48
C ASN A 110 0.83 11.37 -4.36
N TYR A 111 -0.37 11.77 -3.93
CA TYR A 111 -1.50 10.85 -3.73
C TYR A 111 -2.62 11.11 -4.73
N ASN A 112 -2.91 10.07 -5.52
CA ASN A 112 -3.97 10.10 -6.53
C ASN A 112 -5.31 9.61 -5.95
N LEU A 113 -6.40 10.24 -6.38
CA LEU A 113 -7.76 9.80 -6.06
C LEU A 113 -8.01 8.39 -6.59
N VAL A 114 -8.46 7.50 -5.70
CA VAL A 114 -8.88 6.14 -6.06
C VAL A 114 -10.39 6.09 -6.20
N LYS A 115 -10.88 6.02 -7.43
CA LYS A 115 -12.29 5.73 -7.74
C LYS A 115 -12.51 4.23 -7.71
N VAL A 116 -13.36 3.73 -6.81
CA VAL A 116 -13.71 2.31 -6.73
C VAL A 116 -15.03 2.06 -7.46
N SER A 117 -15.02 1.07 -8.37
CA SER A 117 -16.24 0.49 -8.94
C SER A 117 -16.42 -0.90 -8.31
N GLU A 118 -17.36 -1.02 -7.38
CA GLU A 118 -17.71 -2.29 -6.76
C GLU A 118 -18.49 -3.12 -7.78
N ARG A 119 -17.93 -4.27 -8.19
CA ARG A 119 -18.65 -5.27 -8.98
C ARG A 119 -18.49 -6.61 -8.29
N ALA A 120 -19.61 -7.18 -7.82
CA ALA A 120 -19.63 -8.53 -7.30
C ALA A 120 -19.04 -9.49 -8.34
N ALA A 121 -18.06 -10.29 -7.93
CA ALA A 121 -17.46 -11.30 -8.79
C ALA A 121 -18.49 -12.43 -9.01
N GLY A 122 -19.29 -12.32 -10.07
CA GLY A 122 -20.08 -13.43 -10.58
C GLY A 122 -19.18 -14.52 -11.19
N PRO A 123 -19.64 -15.78 -11.27
CA PRO A 123 -18.84 -16.85 -11.85
C PRO A 123 -18.73 -16.61 -13.36
N ARG A 124 -17.50 -16.66 -13.87
CA ARG A 124 -17.08 -16.49 -15.28
C ARG A 124 -16.88 -15.04 -15.74
N LYS A 125 -15.62 -14.66 -16.01
CA LYS A 125 -15.18 -14.07 -17.30
C LYS A 125 -13.64 -14.07 -17.43
N PRO A 126 -13.11 -14.27 -18.67
CA PRO A 126 -11.67 -14.41 -18.95
C PRO A 126 -10.91 -13.06 -18.86
N PRO A 127 -9.56 -13.10 -18.81
CA PRO A 127 -8.73 -11.96 -18.43
C PRO A 127 -8.56 -11.00 -19.61
N CYS A 128 -9.35 -9.93 -19.64
CA CYS A 128 -9.08 -8.80 -20.51
C CYS A 128 -8.93 -7.53 -19.67
N LEU A 129 -7.75 -6.91 -19.82
CA LEU A 129 -7.31 -5.61 -19.33
C LEU A 129 -8.46 -4.68 -18.95
N PHE A 130 -8.64 -4.40 -17.66
CA PHE A 130 -9.30 -3.16 -17.24
C PHE A 130 -8.76 -2.71 -15.89
N GLN A 131 -8.31 -1.45 -15.89
CA GLN A 131 -7.70 -0.63 -14.85
C GLN A 131 -8.18 -0.92 -13.41
N GLN A 132 -7.20 -1.03 -12.49
CA GLN A 132 -7.35 -0.99 -11.03
C GLN A 132 -8.55 -1.75 -10.45
N ARG A 133 -8.53 -3.07 -10.60
CA ARG A 133 -9.57 -3.96 -10.04
C ARG A 133 -9.01 -4.69 -8.82
N PHE A 134 -9.52 -4.34 -7.63
CA PHE A 134 -9.34 -5.15 -6.41
C PHE A 134 -10.24 -6.38 -6.52
N PHE A 135 -9.66 -7.56 -6.76
CA PHE A 135 -10.42 -8.81 -6.78
C PHE A 135 -10.52 -9.39 -5.35
N PHE A 136 -11.73 -9.80 -4.96
CA PHE A 136 -12.01 -10.61 -3.79
C PHE A 136 -12.33 -12.03 -4.25
N SER A 137 -11.70 -13.02 -3.63
CA SER A 137 -12.07 -14.45 -3.73
C SER A 137 -12.56 -14.95 -2.38
#